data_AF-A0AAW0NA04-F1
#
_entry.id   AF-A0AAW0NA04-F1
#
_cell.length_a   1.000
_cell.length_b   1.000
_cell.length_c   1.000
_cell.angle_alpha   90.00
_cell.angle_beta   90.00
_cell.angle_gamma   90.00
#
_symmetry.space_group_name_H-M   'P 1'
#
loop_
_entity.id
_entity.type
_entity.pdbx_description
1 polymer ?
#
loop_
_entity_poly.entity_id
_entity_poly.type
_entity_poly.pdbx_seq_one_letter_code
_entity_poly.pdbx_strand_id
1 'polypeptide(L)'
;MPSFLSLFPDARTSCRPNHVACSHPEQALERDSVGAQPPAAYTSQYLLTCFHLHCCDVDIIGESILLLGGPHPAPRSNLPFPGLTPPALDALGSVTHEMSCALCFIAKGTDPQRHGRVGRESISLLASASNKPPLGSGPRLGSLGAVFIMLKSALGAGLLNFPWAFDKAGGIHSAVTVELISLVFLVSGLIILGYSSSVSGRCTYQAVVKEVCGAAIGKLCELCFVFNLFMIAVAFLVIVSDQLDKLCGSLYEVVTGLPGSEMPYRWYTDRHLALVLLCLFLILPMSIPKEIRVQKYISVLGTFAATYLTIAIIIKYYTMPSVLSRPTAMLSTGTGSWASMFAAIPTICFGFQCHEASITIYSSMENQKLSHWVLISVLSMIFCLIIYSLTGVYGYLTFGKDVKADVLMSYAGHDVLMVVARLLFGVSIITVYPIILLLSRSVMQEPLMRWRQRQTGTVSETFERCSRYLLSILWIAVTLLIAMCVPDISKVISVIGGISAFFIFIFPGLCLMFAMQSEPVSFKTRVVLTAWGALTLVCGAFIFGQSTTIAVMQLLHKI
;
A
#
# COMPACT_ATOMS: atom_id res chain seq x y z
N MET A 1 -19.88 34.46 7.03
CA MET A 1 -19.50 35.40 5.94
C MET A 1 -19.60 36.81 6.49
N PRO A 2 -18.65 37.71 6.17
CA PRO A 2 -17.23 37.47 5.92
C PRO A 2 -16.57 37.15 7.29
N SER A 3 -15.43 37.66 7.82
CA SER A 3 -14.23 38.31 7.25
C SER A 3 -13.04 38.15 8.22
N PHE A 4 -11.85 37.77 7.73
CA PHE A 4 -10.59 38.54 7.82
C PHE A 4 -9.43 37.70 7.26
N LEU A 5 -8.69 38.24 6.30
CA LEU A 5 -7.55 37.60 5.64
C LEU A 5 -6.60 38.70 5.17
N SER A 6 -5.59 39.02 5.96
CA SER A 6 -4.66 40.12 5.66
C SER A 6 -3.39 40.06 6.53
N LEU A 7 -2.26 39.62 5.95
CA LEU A 7 -0.91 40.07 6.30
C LEU A 7 0.14 39.48 5.34
N PHE A 8 0.24 40.08 4.14
CA PHE A 8 1.42 40.06 3.27
C PHE A 8 1.49 41.43 2.58
N PRO A 9 2.62 42.16 2.62
CA PRO A 9 2.73 43.47 1.98
C PRO A 9 2.99 43.36 0.46
N ASP A 10 2.37 44.25 -0.32
CA ASP A 10 2.63 44.43 -1.76
C ASP A 10 4.04 44.98 -2.01
N ALA A 11 4.64 44.57 -3.14
CA ALA A 11 5.64 45.34 -3.85
C ALA A 11 5.36 45.22 -5.36
N ARG A 12 4.86 46.29 -5.99
CA ARG A 12 4.28 46.21 -7.35
C ARG A 12 4.49 47.46 -8.20
N THR A 13 5.38 47.36 -9.18
CA THR A 13 5.54 48.24 -10.36
C THR A 13 6.07 47.38 -11.52
N SER A 14 5.76 47.59 -12.81
CA SER A 14 5.02 48.68 -13.45
C SER A 14 4.17 48.23 -14.66
N CYS A 15 3.32 49.15 -15.14
CA CYS A 15 2.52 49.24 -16.38
C CYS A 15 3.11 48.62 -17.68
N ARG A 16 2.35 48.36 -18.77
CA ARG A 16 0.89 48.40 -19.10
C ARG A 16 0.64 47.61 -20.42
N PRO A 17 -0.60 47.22 -20.77
CA PRO A 17 -0.94 46.60 -22.07
C PRO A 17 -1.41 47.62 -23.13
N ASN A 18 -1.53 47.20 -24.40
CA ASN A 18 -2.36 47.88 -25.41
C ASN A 18 -2.85 46.91 -26.52
N HIS A 19 -3.99 47.22 -27.15
CA HIS A 19 -4.65 46.40 -28.19
C HIS A 19 -4.22 46.78 -29.62
N VAL A 20 -4.27 45.82 -30.55
CA VAL A 20 -4.85 45.96 -31.92
C VAL A 20 -5.55 44.63 -32.29
N ALA A 21 -6.61 44.68 -33.09
CA ALA A 21 -7.27 43.50 -33.66
C ALA A 21 -7.71 43.76 -35.12
N CYS A 22 -7.58 42.74 -35.98
CA CYS A 22 -8.11 42.54 -37.34
C CYS A 22 -7.39 41.30 -37.93
N SER A 23 -7.84 40.54 -38.95
CA SER A 23 -9.17 40.30 -39.57
C SER A 23 -8.95 39.22 -40.66
N HIS A 24 -9.87 38.26 -40.86
CA HIS A 24 -9.78 37.26 -41.96
C HIS A 24 -10.05 37.88 -43.35
N PRO A 25 -9.50 37.31 -44.44
CA PRO A 25 -10.25 36.32 -45.23
C PRO A 25 -9.42 35.12 -45.75
N GLU A 26 -9.95 34.39 -46.73
CA GLU A 26 -9.40 33.17 -47.37
C GLU A 26 -8.59 33.47 -48.65
N GLN A 27 -7.63 32.60 -49.04
CA GLN A 27 -7.75 31.73 -50.25
C GLN A 27 -6.47 30.90 -50.56
N ALA A 28 -6.61 29.99 -51.53
CA ALA A 28 -5.83 28.77 -51.80
C ALA A 28 -4.39 28.88 -52.39
N LEU A 29 -3.72 27.71 -52.39
CA LEU A 29 -2.93 27.08 -53.49
C LEU A 29 -1.41 26.82 -53.27
N GLU A 30 -1.06 25.54 -53.50
CA GLU A 30 0.20 24.87 -53.86
C GLU A 30 1.64 25.29 -53.42
N ARG A 31 2.32 24.26 -52.85
CA ARG A 31 3.67 23.73 -53.15
C ARG A 31 4.96 24.13 -52.39
N ASP A 32 5.80 23.10 -52.32
CA ASP A 32 7.27 22.98 -52.24
C ASP A 32 8.06 23.50 -51.02
N SER A 33 8.35 22.53 -50.13
CA SER A 33 9.65 22.24 -49.48
C SER A 33 10.60 23.37 -49.02
N VAL A 34 10.91 23.36 -47.72
CA VAL A 34 12.25 23.03 -47.17
C VAL A 34 12.10 22.72 -45.66
N GLY A 35 13.02 21.95 -45.07
CA GLY A 35 12.83 21.31 -43.77
C GLY A 35 13.08 22.18 -42.52
N ALA A 36 12.35 21.89 -41.45
CA ALA A 36 12.64 22.33 -40.09
C ALA A 36 12.34 21.20 -39.09
N GLN A 37 13.28 20.90 -38.19
CA GLN A 37 13.24 19.74 -37.30
C GLN A 37 13.09 20.17 -35.82
N PRO A 38 11.97 19.87 -35.14
CA PRO A 38 11.75 20.34 -33.77
C PRO A 38 12.53 19.52 -32.71
N PRO A 39 12.99 20.16 -31.61
CA PRO A 39 13.95 19.54 -30.69
C PRO A 39 13.31 18.62 -29.64
N ALA A 40 13.33 17.31 -29.88
CA ALA A 40 12.88 16.30 -28.90
C ALA A 40 13.84 16.09 -27.70
N ALA A 41 15.04 16.67 -27.73
CA ALA A 41 16.10 16.40 -26.74
C ALA A 41 15.82 16.99 -25.34
N TYR A 42 15.41 18.27 -25.27
CA TYR A 42 15.35 19.03 -24.01
C TYR A 42 14.39 18.43 -22.97
N THR A 43 13.21 17.94 -23.38
CA THR A 43 12.22 17.37 -22.45
C THR A 43 12.68 16.05 -21.83
N SER A 44 13.48 15.26 -22.56
CA SER A 44 14.06 14.02 -22.00
C SER A 44 15.14 14.32 -20.97
N GLN A 45 15.87 15.42 -21.12
CA GLN A 45 16.99 15.76 -20.22
C GLN A 45 16.47 16.26 -18.87
N TYR A 46 15.48 17.17 -18.84
CA TYR A 46 14.84 17.60 -17.59
C TYR A 46 14.23 16.44 -16.79
N LEU A 47 13.53 15.51 -17.44
CA LEU A 47 12.96 14.34 -16.75
C LEU A 47 14.02 13.38 -16.21
N LEU A 48 15.15 13.22 -16.91
CA LEU A 48 16.26 12.42 -16.40
C LEU A 48 16.94 13.13 -15.21
N THR A 49 17.17 14.44 -15.28
CA THR A 49 17.75 15.23 -14.19
C THR A 49 16.86 15.21 -12.93
N CYS A 50 15.53 15.31 -13.07
CA CYS A 50 14.62 15.17 -11.92
C CYS A 50 14.66 13.77 -11.30
N PHE A 51 14.78 12.70 -12.10
CA PHE A 51 14.97 11.35 -11.57
C PHE A 51 16.36 11.17 -10.94
N HIS A 52 17.41 11.77 -11.50
CA HIS A 52 18.75 11.71 -10.92
C HIS A 52 18.82 12.47 -9.58
N LEU A 53 18.14 13.62 -9.47
CA LEU A 53 17.95 14.31 -8.18
C LEU A 53 17.21 13.43 -7.17
N HIS A 54 16.13 12.75 -7.56
CA HIS A 54 15.38 11.89 -6.64
C HIS A 54 16.07 10.54 -6.31
N CYS A 55 16.98 10.03 -7.16
CA CYS A 55 17.90 8.97 -6.75
C CYS A 55 18.93 9.51 -5.75
N CYS A 56 19.49 10.69 -6.01
CA CYS A 56 20.32 11.38 -5.02
C CYS A 56 19.54 11.67 -3.71
N ASP A 57 18.23 11.94 -3.73
CA ASP A 57 17.44 12.04 -2.49
C ASP A 57 17.37 10.72 -1.71
N VAL A 58 17.40 9.56 -2.37
CA VAL A 58 17.45 8.25 -1.69
C VAL A 58 18.83 7.99 -1.10
N ASP A 59 19.90 8.31 -1.82
CA ASP A 59 21.27 8.26 -1.29
C ASP A 59 21.46 9.28 -0.16
N ILE A 60 20.89 10.49 -0.27
CA ILE A 60 20.88 11.54 0.75
C ILE A 60 19.99 11.15 1.95
N ILE A 61 18.94 10.34 1.79
CA ILE A 61 18.21 9.75 2.92
C ILE A 61 19.08 8.71 3.63
N GLY A 62 19.82 7.89 2.88
CA GLY A 62 20.83 6.98 3.43
C GLY A 62 21.93 7.72 4.20
N GLU A 63 22.51 8.76 3.59
CA GLU A 63 23.48 9.64 4.24
C GLU A 63 22.87 10.43 5.40
N SER A 64 21.61 10.88 5.34
CA SER A 64 20.96 11.61 6.44
C SER A 64 20.74 10.73 7.66
N ILE A 65 20.39 9.45 7.45
CA ILE A 65 20.30 8.43 8.50
C ILE A 65 21.69 8.16 9.11
N LEU A 66 22.78 8.29 8.34
CA LEU A 66 24.17 8.20 8.82
C LEU A 66 24.69 9.50 9.47
N LEU A 67 24.30 10.68 8.97
CA LEU A 67 24.76 12.02 9.40
C LEU A 67 24.07 12.50 10.69
N LEU A 68 22.93 11.91 11.05
CA LEU A 68 22.42 11.95 12.42
C LEU A 68 23.35 11.25 13.43
N GLY A 69 24.44 10.61 12.96
CA GLY A 69 25.48 9.93 13.74
C GLY A 69 26.58 10.80 14.37
N GLY A 70 26.55 12.14 14.25
CA GLY A 70 27.35 13.04 15.11
C GLY A 70 28.12 14.17 14.38
N PRO A 71 29.08 14.86 15.04
CA PRO A 71 29.53 14.68 16.44
C PRO A 71 29.56 15.97 17.30
N HIS A 72 29.48 15.83 18.64
CA HIS A 72 30.34 16.46 19.68
C HIS A 72 29.65 16.48 21.07
N PRO A 73 30.39 16.51 22.21
CA PRO A 73 31.84 16.28 22.39
C PRO A 73 32.20 15.13 23.37
N ALA A 74 33.22 14.34 23.00
CA ALA A 74 34.32 13.75 23.79
C ALA A 74 34.14 13.34 25.30
N PRO A 75 34.76 12.21 25.77
CA PRO A 75 36.09 11.77 25.33
C PRO A 75 36.35 10.27 25.09
N ARG A 76 37.17 10.02 24.05
CA ARG A 76 38.17 8.93 23.89
C ARG A 76 37.77 7.46 24.20
N SER A 77 37.40 6.76 23.13
CA SER A 77 38.02 5.46 22.79
C SER A 77 38.02 5.27 21.27
N ASN A 78 39.19 5.07 20.65
CA ASN A 78 39.30 4.91 19.20
C ASN A 78 38.94 3.48 18.78
N LEU A 79 37.94 3.31 17.90
CA LEU A 79 37.70 2.13 17.06
C LEU A 79 36.84 2.59 15.85
N PRO A 80 37.00 2.00 14.65
CA PRO A 80 36.34 2.49 13.44
C PRO A 80 34.89 1.99 13.33
N PHE A 81 33.99 2.85 12.83
CA PHE A 81 32.67 2.44 12.36
C PHE A 81 32.80 1.61 11.07
N PRO A 82 32.26 0.39 10.99
CA PRO A 82 32.04 -0.28 9.72
C PRO A 82 30.83 0.35 9.03
N GLY A 83 31.06 1.13 7.97
CA GLY A 83 29.98 1.63 7.11
C GLY A 83 29.29 0.49 6.33
N LEU A 84 28.21 0.82 5.61
CA LEU A 84 27.64 -0.11 4.62
C LEU A 84 28.74 -0.53 3.63
N THR A 85 28.86 -1.83 3.38
CA THR A 85 29.84 -2.33 2.40
C THR A 85 29.46 -1.84 1.00
N PRO A 86 30.37 -1.17 0.27
CA PRO A 86 30.07 -0.58 -1.05
C PRO A 86 29.31 -1.51 -2.02
N PRO A 87 29.67 -2.81 -2.21
CA PRO A 87 28.95 -3.67 -3.15
C PRO A 87 27.45 -3.87 -2.85
N ALA A 88 26.97 -3.59 -1.63
CA ALA A 88 25.53 -3.62 -1.32
C ALA A 88 24.81 -2.36 -1.82
N LEU A 89 25.46 -1.19 -1.71
CA LEU A 89 24.98 0.07 -2.29
C LEU A 89 25.10 0.05 -3.82
N ASP A 90 26.22 -0.41 -4.36
CA ASP A 90 26.44 -0.54 -5.81
C ASP A 90 25.42 -1.49 -6.46
N ALA A 91 25.10 -2.62 -5.82
CA ALA A 91 24.08 -3.55 -6.30
C ALA A 91 22.66 -2.94 -6.24
N LEU A 92 22.34 -2.19 -5.18
CA LEU A 92 21.03 -1.52 -5.06
C LEU A 92 20.91 -0.37 -6.07
N GLY A 93 21.96 0.42 -6.26
CA GLY A 93 22.05 1.48 -7.28
C GLY A 93 21.94 0.91 -8.69
N SER A 94 22.57 -0.24 -8.97
CA SER A 94 22.44 -0.94 -10.26
C SER A 94 21.01 -1.42 -10.51
N VAL A 95 20.37 -2.07 -9.52
CA VAL A 95 18.98 -2.57 -9.65
C VAL A 95 17.97 -1.41 -9.75
N THR A 96 18.15 -0.33 -8.98
CA THR A 96 17.27 0.84 -9.05
C THR A 96 17.49 1.65 -10.33
N HIS A 97 18.70 1.70 -10.87
CA HIS A 97 19.00 2.28 -12.19
C HIS A 97 18.37 1.46 -13.33
N GLU A 98 18.58 0.14 -13.36
CA GLU A 98 17.99 -0.74 -14.38
C GLU A 98 16.46 -0.76 -14.31
N MET A 99 15.87 -0.79 -13.10
CA MET A 99 14.42 -0.67 -12.97
C MET A 99 13.93 0.73 -13.37
N SER A 100 14.63 1.81 -13.01
CA SER A 100 14.27 3.16 -13.47
C SER A 100 14.35 3.28 -14.99
N CYS A 101 15.37 2.68 -15.62
CA CYS A 101 15.47 2.57 -17.07
C CYS A 101 14.31 1.75 -17.65
N ALA A 102 13.95 0.60 -17.09
CA ALA A 102 12.84 -0.24 -17.55
C ALA A 102 11.47 0.43 -17.40
N LEU A 103 11.20 1.08 -16.25
CA LEU A 103 9.96 1.81 -15.98
C LEU A 103 9.87 3.10 -16.81
N CYS A 104 10.99 3.80 -17.02
CA CYS A 104 11.09 4.92 -17.95
C CYS A 104 10.92 4.45 -19.41
N PHE A 105 11.39 3.25 -19.76
CA PHE A 105 11.16 2.65 -21.08
C PHE A 105 9.71 2.21 -21.30
N ILE A 106 9.01 1.71 -20.27
CA ILE A 106 7.56 1.53 -20.30
C ILE A 106 6.86 2.89 -20.51
N ALA A 107 7.20 3.89 -19.68
CA ALA A 107 6.57 5.21 -19.71
C ALA A 107 6.87 6.05 -20.99
N LYS A 108 8.00 5.80 -21.66
CA LYS A 108 8.38 6.42 -22.96
C LYS A 108 7.95 5.57 -24.17
N GLY A 109 7.99 4.25 -24.05
CA GLY A 109 7.76 3.29 -25.14
C GLY A 109 6.30 3.07 -25.47
N THR A 110 5.39 3.25 -24.50
CA THR A 110 3.94 3.23 -24.75
C THR A 110 3.35 4.63 -24.62
N ASP A 111 3.25 5.35 -25.75
CA ASP A 111 2.21 6.37 -25.95
C ASP A 111 0.99 5.69 -26.61
N PRO A 112 -0.10 5.39 -25.87
CA PRO A 112 -1.26 4.69 -26.42
C PRO A 112 -2.04 5.55 -27.44
N GLN A 113 -1.83 6.87 -27.47
CA GLN A 113 -2.55 7.76 -28.39
C GLN A 113 -2.09 7.61 -29.84
N ARG A 114 -0.84 7.21 -30.10
CA ARG A 114 -0.24 7.28 -31.44
C ARG A 114 -0.54 6.10 -32.36
N HIS A 115 -0.88 4.93 -31.82
CA HIS A 115 -1.21 3.73 -32.60
C HIS A 115 -2.64 3.20 -32.38
N GLY A 116 -3.31 3.53 -31.28
CA GLY A 116 -4.65 3.04 -30.92
C GLY A 116 -5.84 3.61 -31.70
N ARG A 117 -5.64 4.01 -32.97
CA ARG A 117 -6.70 4.54 -33.86
C ARG A 117 -7.16 3.53 -34.91
N VAL A 118 -6.26 2.74 -35.52
CA VAL A 118 -6.61 1.84 -36.65
C VAL A 118 -7.43 0.62 -36.21
N GLY A 119 -7.10 0.00 -35.07
CA GLY A 119 -7.87 -1.16 -34.55
C GLY A 119 -9.24 -0.81 -33.94
N ARG A 120 -9.64 0.46 -33.94
CA ARG A 120 -10.79 0.95 -33.15
C ARG A 120 -12.12 0.90 -33.89
N GLU A 121 -12.09 0.80 -35.22
CA GLU A 121 -13.29 0.86 -36.08
C GLU A 121 -13.82 -0.54 -36.42
N SER A 122 -12.95 -1.55 -36.56
CA SER A 122 -13.38 -2.94 -36.83
C SER A 122 -14.06 -3.62 -35.64
N ILE A 123 -13.82 -3.16 -34.40
CA ILE A 123 -14.36 -3.75 -33.18
C ILE A 123 -15.63 -3.02 -32.70
N SER A 124 -15.80 -1.73 -33.05
CA SER A 124 -16.95 -0.93 -32.60
C SER A 124 -18.30 -1.47 -33.12
N LEU A 125 -18.32 -2.01 -34.34
CA LEU A 125 -19.52 -2.57 -34.96
C LEU A 125 -20.02 -3.87 -34.30
N LEU A 126 -19.14 -4.65 -33.67
CA LEU A 126 -19.53 -5.85 -32.90
C LEU A 126 -19.75 -5.54 -31.41
N ALA A 127 -19.16 -4.46 -30.88
CA ALA A 127 -19.30 -4.05 -29.48
C ALA A 127 -20.67 -3.44 -29.13
N SER A 128 -21.52 -3.15 -30.14
CA SER A 128 -22.83 -2.49 -29.98
C SER A 128 -23.83 -3.27 -29.08
N ALA A 129 -23.66 -4.58 -28.91
CA ALA A 129 -24.59 -5.45 -28.19
C ALA A 129 -24.29 -5.67 -26.68
N SER A 130 -23.26 -5.02 -26.13
CA SER A 130 -22.88 -5.20 -24.71
C SER A 130 -23.19 -3.96 -23.87
N ASN A 131 -24.29 -4.02 -23.11
CA ASN A 131 -24.79 -2.92 -22.29
C ASN A 131 -23.74 -2.42 -21.28
N LYS A 132 -23.13 -1.27 -21.59
CA LYS A 132 -22.28 -0.50 -20.69
C LYS A 132 -23.19 0.30 -19.74
N PRO A 133 -23.22 0.03 -18.43
CA PRO A 133 -23.94 0.88 -17.49
C PRO A 133 -23.29 2.27 -17.51
N PRO A 134 -24.04 3.36 -17.71
CA PRO A 134 -23.50 4.70 -17.64
C PRO A 134 -23.25 5.06 -16.17
N LEU A 135 -22.08 4.71 -15.64
CA LEU A 135 -21.62 5.26 -14.38
C LEU A 135 -21.43 6.77 -14.60
N GLY A 136 -22.35 7.55 -14.03
CA GLY A 136 -22.52 8.97 -14.34
C GLY A 136 -21.32 9.83 -13.96
N SER A 137 -21.39 11.11 -14.34
CA SER A 137 -20.35 12.12 -14.14
C SER A 137 -20.14 12.48 -12.65
N GLY A 138 -19.54 11.57 -11.89
CA GLY A 138 -18.98 11.85 -10.57
C GLY A 138 -17.71 12.71 -10.67
N PRO A 139 -17.34 13.43 -9.60
CA PRO A 139 -16.09 14.17 -9.55
C PRO A 139 -14.89 13.22 -9.69
N ARG A 140 -14.02 13.50 -10.66
CA ARG A 140 -12.82 12.70 -10.93
C ARG A 140 -11.78 12.85 -9.81
N LEU A 141 -10.96 11.83 -9.60
CA LEU A 141 -9.95 11.84 -8.54
C LEU A 141 -8.70 12.62 -8.99
N GLY A 142 -8.51 13.82 -8.43
CA GLY A 142 -7.30 14.62 -8.62
C GLY A 142 -6.06 13.99 -7.95
N SER A 143 -4.87 14.30 -8.45
CA SER A 143 -3.61 13.59 -8.16
C SER A 143 -3.27 13.46 -6.66
N LEU A 144 -3.42 14.54 -5.88
CA LEU A 144 -3.20 14.50 -4.43
C LEU A 144 -4.18 13.55 -3.71
N GLY A 145 -5.41 13.46 -4.20
CA GLY A 145 -6.40 12.50 -3.68
C GLY A 145 -6.02 11.06 -4.00
N ALA A 146 -5.47 10.80 -5.18
CA ALA A 146 -4.94 9.48 -5.53
C ALA A 146 -3.75 9.09 -4.65
N VAL A 147 -2.80 10.01 -4.40
CA VAL A 147 -1.69 9.81 -3.46
C VAL A 147 -2.23 9.49 -2.06
N PHE A 148 -3.10 10.31 -1.46
CA PHE A 148 -3.62 10.03 -0.12
C PHE A 148 -4.42 8.72 -0.02
N ILE A 149 -5.19 8.34 -1.05
CA ILE A 149 -5.91 7.06 -1.05
C ILE A 149 -4.93 5.88 -1.17
N MET A 150 -3.90 5.99 -2.01
CA MET A 150 -2.84 4.99 -2.14
C MET A 150 -2.01 4.85 -0.86
N LEU A 151 -1.65 5.99 -0.24
CA LEU A 151 -1.03 6.05 1.07
C LEU A 151 -1.89 5.40 2.16
N LYS A 152 -3.20 5.65 2.22
CA LYS A 152 -4.06 4.97 3.22
C LYS A 152 -4.20 3.48 2.97
N SER A 153 -4.13 3.05 1.71
CA SER A 153 -4.19 1.65 1.30
C SER A 153 -2.96 0.88 1.84
N ALA A 154 -1.76 1.45 1.69
CA ALA A 154 -0.52 0.87 2.23
C ALA A 154 -0.33 1.14 3.73
N LEU A 155 -0.55 2.37 4.23
CA LEU A 155 -0.48 2.74 5.66
C LEU A 155 -1.71 2.25 6.42
N GLY A 156 -1.82 0.92 6.50
CA GLY A 156 -2.74 0.14 7.30
C GLY A 156 -2.06 -0.43 8.54
N ALA A 157 -2.66 -1.49 9.09
CA ALA A 157 -2.24 -2.04 10.38
C ALA A 157 -0.86 -2.73 10.36
N GLY A 158 -0.33 -3.06 9.18
CA GLY A 158 1.02 -3.62 8.99
C GLY A 158 2.14 -2.77 9.61
N LEU A 159 1.94 -1.45 9.76
CA LEU A 159 2.90 -0.53 10.39
C LEU A 159 3.27 -0.91 11.83
N LEU A 160 2.37 -1.57 12.55
CA LEU A 160 2.64 -2.05 13.91
C LEU A 160 3.66 -3.21 13.95
N ASN A 161 3.89 -3.87 12.81
CA ASN A 161 4.61 -5.13 12.71
C ASN A 161 6.05 -4.97 12.20
N PHE A 162 6.45 -3.79 11.75
CA PHE A 162 7.79 -3.55 11.18
C PHE A 162 8.93 -3.74 12.18
N PRO A 163 8.84 -3.24 13.44
CA PRO A 163 9.84 -3.53 14.47
C PRO A 163 10.09 -5.03 14.69
N TRP A 164 9.02 -5.84 14.59
CA TRP A 164 9.08 -7.30 14.70
C TRP A 164 9.60 -7.96 13.42
N ALA A 165 9.30 -7.42 12.24
CA ALA A 165 9.94 -7.85 10.99
C ALA A 165 11.47 -7.61 11.03
N PHE A 166 11.91 -6.53 11.70
CA PHE A 166 13.32 -6.18 11.84
C PHE A 166 14.07 -7.14 12.78
N ASP A 167 13.42 -7.60 13.87
CA ASP A 167 13.90 -8.75 14.65
C ASP A 167 14.00 -10.02 13.79
N LYS A 168 12.94 -10.37 13.06
CA LYS A 168 12.88 -11.60 12.27
C LYS A 168 13.88 -11.64 11.11
N ALA A 169 14.23 -10.49 10.53
CA ALA A 169 15.31 -10.37 9.54
C ALA A 169 16.70 -10.67 10.11
N GLY A 170 16.89 -10.55 11.44
CA GLY A 170 18.18 -10.61 12.12
C GLY A 170 18.83 -9.25 12.39
N GLY A 171 18.09 -8.15 12.30
CA GLY A 171 18.56 -6.80 12.59
C GLY A 171 18.25 -5.76 11.51
N ILE A 172 18.61 -4.50 11.79
CA ILE A 172 18.22 -3.33 10.99
C ILE A 172 18.75 -3.40 9.55
N HIS A 173 20.05 -3.67 9.35
CA HIS A 173 20.64 -3.68 8.01
C HIS A 173 20.00 -4.73 7.10
N SER A 174 19.84 -5.96 7.58
CA SER A 174 19.18 -7.03 6.80
C SER A 174 17.71 -6.71 6.53
N ALA A 175 16.99 -6.12 7.49
CA ALA A 175 15.60 -5.73 7.32
C ALA A 175 15.43 -4.63 6.26
N VAL A 176 16.23 -3.55 6.33
CA VAL A 176 16.19 -2.43 5.38
C VAL A 176 16.62 -2.89 3.97
N THR A 177 17.63 -3.78 3.85
CA THR A 177 17.98 -4.37 2.55
C THR A 177 16.83 -5.19 1.97
N VAL A 178 16.14 -6.00 2.77
CA VAL A 178 14.97 -6.79 2.31
C VAL A 178 13.78 -5.88 1.98
N GLU A 179 13.56 -4.80 2.74
CA GLU A 179 12.53 -3.77 2.48
C GLU A 179 12.76 -3.09 1.13
N LEU A 180 13.98 -2.59 0.88
CA LEU A 180 14.34 -1.91 -0.37
C LEU A 180 14.28 -2.84 -1.59
N ILE A 181 14.73 -4.10 -1.46
CA ILE A 181 14.60 -5.11 -2.53
C ILE A 181 13.12 -5.46 -2.77
N SER A 182 12.30 -5.54 -1.71
CA SER A 182 10.85 -5.76 -1.87
C SER A 182 10.16 -4.58 -2.57
N LEU A 183 10.59 -3.35 -2.28
CA LEU A 183 10.04 -2.12 -2.85
C LEU A 183 10.14 -2.09 -4.39
N VAL A 184 11.22 -2.63 -4.95
CA VAL A 184 11.44 -2.80 -6.40
C VAL A 184 10.30 -3.65 -7.02
N PHE A 185 9.94 -4.78 -6.41
CA PHE A 185 8.84 -5.63 -6.87
C PHE A 185 7.46 -5.00 -6.59
N LEU A 186 7.28 -4.35 -5.44
CA LEU A 186 6.05 -3.63 -5.08
C LEU A 186 5.71 -2.53 -6.10
N VAL A 187 6.66 -1.65 -6.40
CA VAL A 187 6.52 -0.52 -7.34
C VAL A 187 6.32 -1.02 -8.77
N SER A 188 7.13 -1.98 -9.24
CA SER A 188 6.96 -2.52 -10.59
C SER A 188 5.61 -3.24 -10.76
N GLY A 189 5.15 -4.00 -9.75
CA GLY A 189 3.83 -4.62 -9.75
C GLY A 189 2.68 -3.61 -9.89
N LEU A 190 2.74 -2.46 -9.21
CA LEU A 190 1.75 -1.39 -9.33
C LEU A 190 1.71 -0.75 -10.72
N ILE A 191 2.88 -0.57 -11.34
CA ILE A 191 3.00 0.03 -12.67
C ILE A 191 2.51 -0.95 -13.75
N ILE A 192 2.83 -2.24 -13.62
CA ILE A 192 2.32 -3.31 -14.47
C ILE A 192 0.79 -3.37 -14.39
N LEU A 193 0.19 -3.35 -13.19
CA LEU A 193 -1.27 -3.38 -13.02
C LEU A 193 -1.97 -2.16 -13.64
N GLY A 194 -1.38 -0.97 -13.52
CA GLY A 194 -1.87 0.24 -14.20
C GLY A 194 -1.78 0.13 -15.73
N TYR A 195 -0.68 -0.42 -16.24
CA TYR A 195 -0.51 -0.70 -17.66
C TYR A 195 -1.56 -1.71 -18.16
N SER A 196 -1.73 -2.85 -17.49
CA SER A 196 -2.72 -3.87 -17.84
C SER A 196 -4.17 -3.36 -17.74
N SER A 197 -4.48 -2.45 -16.81
CA SER A 197 -5.77 -1.75 -16.80
C SER A 197 -5.93 -0.81 -18.00
N SER A 198 -4.88 -0.10 -18.40
CA SER A 198 -4.92 0.80 -19.57
C SER A 198 -5.09 0.06 -20.91
N VAL A 199 -4.53 -1.15 -21.04
CA VAL A 199 -4.70 -2.03 -22.21
C VAL A 199 -6.07 -2.74 -22.21
N SER A 200 -6.47 -3.35 -21.10
CA SER A 200 -7.75 -4.10 -21.02
C SER A 200 -9.00 -3.23 -20.92
N GLY A 201 -8.86 -1.95 -20.55
CA GLY A 201 -9.98 -1.04 -20.32
C GLY A 201 -10.88 -1.43 -19.15
N ARG A 202 -10.43 -2.30 -18.24
CA ARG A 202 -11.19 -2.77 -17.07
C ARG A 202 -10.80 -1.99 -15.80
N CYS A 203 -11.80 -1.67 -14.96
CA CYS A 203 -11.66 -0.82 -13.77
C CYS A 203 -11.58 -1.58 -12.43
N THR A 204 -11.60 -2.92 -12.46
CA THR A 204 -11.49 -3.78 -11.26
C THR A 204 -10.37 -4.80 -11.44
N TYR A 205 -9.68 -5.13 -10.35
CA TYR A 205 -8.47 -5.98 -10.36
C TYR A 205 -8.74 -7.35 -11.02
N GLN A 206 -9.81 -8.01 -10.62
CA GLN A 206 -10.18 -9.34 -11.07
C GLN A 206 -10.55 -9.35 -12.56
N ALA A 207 -11.18 -8.26 -13.04
CA ALA A 207 -11.51 -8.13 -14.46
C ALA A 207 -10.27 -7.90 -15.33
N VAL A 208 -9.30 -7.09 -14.89
CA VAL A 208 -8.02 -6.92 -15.59
C VAL A 208 -7.28 -8.27 -15.70
N VAL A 209 -7.10 -8.97 -14.57
CA VAL A 209 -6.42 -10.28 -14.55
C VAL A 209 -7.16 -11.31 -15.39
N LYS A 210 -8.50 -11.32 -15.37
CA LYS A 210 -9.33 -12.22 -16.19
C LYS A 210 -9.26 -11.92 -17.70
N GLU A 211 -9.13 -10.66 -18.09
CA GLU A 211 -9.00 -10.26 -19.50
C GLU A 211 -7.61 -10.63 -20.05
N VAL A 212 -6.55 -10.31 -19.29
CA VAL A 212 -5.16 -10.45 -19.75
C VAL A 212 -4.65 -11.89 -19.59
N CYS A 213 -4.98 -12.56 -18.48
CA CYS A 213 -4.50 -13.91 -18.15
C CYS A 213 -5.57 -15.00 -18.35
N GLY A 214 -6.74 -14.65 -18.88
CA GLY A 214 -7.83 -15.57 -19.19
C GLY A 214 -8.66 -16.04 -18.00
N ALA A 215 -9.72 -16.81 -18.30
CA ALA A 215 -10.81 -17.10 -17.38
C ALA A 215 -10.41 -17.90 -16.12
N ALA A 216 -9.47 -18.85 -16.24
CA ALA A 216 -9.05 -19.69 -15.11
C ALA A 216 -8.24 -18.90 -14.07
N ILE A 217 -7.24 -18.12 -14.52
CA ILE A 217 -6.42 -17.26 -13.65
C ILE A 217 -7.28 -16.15 -13.06
N GLY A 218 -8.24 -15.60 -13.82
CA GLY A 218 -9.26 -14.69 -13.30
C GLY A 218 -10.10 -15.28 -12.16
N LYS A 219 -10.46 -16.57 -12.20
CA LYS A 219 -11.18 -17.23 -11.11
C LYS A 219 -10.32 -17.53 -9.89
N LEU A 220 -9.05 -17.88 -10.07
CA LEU A 220 -8.10 -17.94 -8.96
C LEU A 220 -7.94 -16.56 -8.30
N CYS A 221 -7.87 -15.50 -9.09
CA CYS A 221 -7.79 -14.12 -8.61
C CYS A 221 -9.03 -13.69 -7.80
N GLU A 222 -10.25 -13.98 -8.28
CA GLU A 222 -11.49 -13.75 -7.51
C GLU A 222 -11.43 -14.44 -6.12
N LEU A 223 -10.98 -15.70 -6.07
CA LEU A 223 -10.89 -16.47 -4.82
C LEU A 223 -9.82 -15.92 -3.86
N CYS A 224 -8.60 -15.69 -4.36
CA CYS A 224 -7.51 -15.13 -3.55
C CYS A 224 -7.86 -13.75 -2.99
N PHE A 225 -8.62 -12.93 -3.72
CA PHE A 225 -8.97 -11.57 -3.31
C PHE A 225 -9.99 -11.58 -2.17
N VAL A 226 -11.01 -12.45 -2.25
CA VAL A 226 -11.96 -12.66 -1.14
C VAL A 226 -11.23 -13.21 0.09
N PHE A 227 -10.34 -14.18 -0.07
CA PHE A 227 -9.60 -14.77 1.05
C PHE A 227 -8.61 -13.79 1.70
N ASN A 228 -7.90 -12.99 0.90
CA ASN A 228 -7.02 -11.93 1.38
C ASN A 228 -7.80 -10.91 2.23
N LEU A 229 -8.87 -10.32 1.67
CA LEU A 229 -9.68 -9.33 2.38
C LEU A 229 -10.30 -9.90 3.66
N PHE A 230 -10.64 -11.19 3.67
CA PHE A 230 -11.12 -11.89 4.86
C PHE A 230 -10.04 -11.97 5.94
N MET A 231 -8.81 -12.36 5.59
CA MET A 231 -7.71 -12.45 6.54
C MET A 231 -7.28 -11.06 7.07
N ILE A 232 -7.26 -10.02 6.22
CA ILE A 232 -7.01 -8.64 6.67
C ILE A 232 -8.13 -8.16 7.63
N ALA A 233 -9.40 -8.50 7.34
CA ALA A 233 -10.51 -8.19 8.24
C ALA A 233 -10.34 -8.87 9.63
N VAL A 234 -9.89 -10.13 9.68
CA VAL A 234 -9.53 -10.82 10.94
C VAL A 234 -8.39 -10.09 11.66
N ALA A 235 -7.27 -9.78 10.97
CA ALA A 235 -6.14 -9.08 11.57
C ALA A 235 -6.54 -7.73 12.17
N PHE A 236 -7.41 -6.99 11.49
CA PHE A 236 -7.91 -5.69 11.98
C PHE A 236 -8.74 -5.84 13.26
N LEU A 237 -9.53 -6.91 13.40
CA LEU A 237 -10.29 -7.17 14.63
C LEU A 237 -9.40 -7.65 15.79
N VAL A 238 -8.35 -8.44 15.51
CA VAL A 238 -7.34 -8.84 16.51
C VAL A 238 -6.62 -7.60 17.04
N ILE A 239 -6.07 -6.77 16.15
CA ILE A 239 -5.36 -5.53 16.53
C ILE A 239 -6.27 -4.58 17.31
N VAL A 240 -7.53 -4.42 16.88
CA VAL A 240 -8.49 -3.58 17.62
C VAL A 240 -8.83 -4.18 18.99
N SER A 241 -8.89 -5.51 19.15
CA SER A 241 -9.02 -6.15 20.48
C SER A 241 -7.82 -5.85 21.37
N ASP A 242 -6.60 -5.93 20.83
CA ASP A 242 -5.36 -5.70 21.57
C ASP A 242 -5.24 -4.24 22.04
N GLN A 243 -5.60 -3.29 21.17
CA GLN A 243 -5.61 -1.87 21.53
C GLN A 243 -6.77 -1.52 22.49
N LEU A 244 -7.93 -2.17 22.40
CA LEU A 244 -9.03 -2.01 23.36
C LEU A 244 -8.64 -2.50 24.76
N ASP A 245 -7.97 -3.65 24.87
CA ASP A 245 -7.50 -4.23 26.13
C ASP A 245 -6.54 -3.27 26.87
N LYS A 246 -5.49 -2.80 26.17
CA LYS A 246 -4.57 -1.77 26.67
C LYS A 246 -5.25 -0.46 27.04
N LEU A 247 -6.24 -0.02 26.25
CA LEU A 247 -6.97 1.23 26.49
C LEU A 247 -7.86 1.11 27.73
N CYS A 248 -8.55 -0.01 27.94
CA CYS A 248 -9.38 -0.24 29.12
C CYS A 248 -8.53 -0.24 30.41
N GLY A 249 -7.37 -0.91 30.40
CA GLY A 249 -6.42 -0.86 31.52
C GLY A 249 -5.93 0.56 31.81
N SER A 250 -5.53 1.31 30.77
CA SER A 250 -5.05 2.69 30.91
C SER A 250 -6.14 3.65 31.43
N LEU A 251 -7.38 3.53 30.94
CA LEU A 251 -8.50 4.35 31.41
C LEU A 251 -8.87 4.03 32.87
N TYR A 252 -8.80 2.76 33.29
CA TYR A 252 -9.00 2.39 34.69
C TYR A 252 -7.93 2.98 35.61
N GLU A 253 -6.65 2.89 35.22
CA GLU A 253 -5.51 3.46 35.96
C GLU A 253 -5.68 4.99 36.13
N VAL A 254 -6.08 5.70 35.06
CA VAL A 254 -6.36 7.15 35.08
C VAL A 254 -7.59 7.52 35.92
N VAL A 255 -8.65 6.72 35.92
CA VAL A 255 -9.91 7.03 36.64
C VAL A 255 -9.87 6.65 38.12
N THR A 256 -9.12 5.60 38.49
CA THR A 256 -9.10 5.07 39.86
C THR A 256 -7.82 5.35 40.64
N GLY A 257 -6.71 5.68 39.95
CA GLY A 257 -5.38 5.78 40.56
C GLY A 257 -4.77 4.44 41.00
N LEU A 258 -5.44 3.32 40.75
CA LEU A 258 -4.98 1.97 41.06
C LEU A 258 -4.33 1.31 39.84
N PRO A 259 -3.29 0.49 40.02
CA PRO A 259 -2.65 -0.22 38.92
C PRO A 259 -3.66 -1.17 38.25
N GLY A 260 -3.67 -1.21 36.91
CA GLY A 260 -4.64 -2.00 36.13
C GLY A 260 -4.65 -3.50 36.43
N SER A 261 -3.62 -4.04 37.08
CA SER A 261 -3.55 -5.41 37.59
C SER A 261 -4.55 -5.70 38.72
N GLU A 262 -5.04 -4.68 39.42
CA GLU A 262 -6.06 -4.79 40.48
C GLU A 262 -7.49 -4.55 39.97
N MET A 263 -7.69 -4.36 38.66
CA MET A 263 -9.04 -4.23 38.10
C MET A 263 -9.82 -5.55 38.28
N PRO A 264 -10.94 -5.55 39.03
CA PRO A 264 -11.71 -6.76 39.26
C PRO A 264 -12.34 -7.25 37.94
N TYR A 265 -12.16 -8.53 37.62
CA TYR A 265 -12.79 -9.13 36.44
C TYR A 265 -14.32 -9.00 36.54
N ARG A 266 -14.89 -8.25 35.61
CA ARG A 266 -16.32 -8.00 35.46
C ARG A 266 -16.67 -8.14 33.98
N TRP A 267 -17.87 -8.65 33.71
CA TRP A 267 -18.33 -8.97 32.36
C TRP A 267 -18.27 -7.77 31.37
N TYR A 268 -18.42 -6.54 31.86
CA TYR A 268 -18.31 -5.33 31.03
C TYR A 268 -16.87 -4.88 30.74
N THR A 269 -15.89 -5.41 31.48
CA THR A 269 -14.45 -5.18 31.28
C THR A 269 -13.86 -6.18 30.28
N ASP A 270 -14.61 -7.21 29.87
CA ASP A 270 -14.11 -8.24 28.98
C ASP A 270 -13.87 -7.69 27.56
N ARG A 271 -12.62 -7.78 27.08
CA ARG A 271 -12.20 -7.35 25.75
C ARG A 271 -13.03 -7.98 24.62
N HIS A 272 -13.51 -9.21 24.79
CA HIS A 272 -14.35 -9.88 23.82
C HIS A 272 -15.73 -9.24 23.73
N LEU A 273 -16.33 -8.83 24.85
CA LEU A 273 -17.59 -8.08 24.85
C LEU A 273 -17.40 -6.67 24.28
N ALA A 274 -16.31 -5.97 24.64
CA ALA A 274 -15.98 -4.67 24.06
C ALA A 274 -15.85 -4.75 22.53
N LEU A 275 -15.20 -5.80 22.00
CA LEU A 275 -15.08 -6.04 20.57
C LEU A 275 -16.43 -6.35 19.89
N VAL A 276 -17.31 -7.13 20.52
CA VAL A 276 -18.69 -7.39 20.04
C VAL A 276 -19.49 -6.09 19.97
N LEU A 277 -19.45 -5.27 21.02
CA LEU A 277 -20.15 -3.99 21.08
C LEU A 277 -19.62 -3.03 20.00
N LEU A 278 -18.30 -2.97 19.79
CA LEU A 278 -17.68 -2.18 18.72
C LEU A 278 -18.12 -2.66 17.33
N CYS A 279 -18.18 -3.98 17.11
CA CYS A 279 -18.65 -4.57 15.87
C CYS A 279 -20.11 -4.22 15.59
N LEU A 280 -20.97 -4.30 16.61
CA LEU A 280 -22.41 -4.06 16.51
C LEU A 280 -22.76 -2.57 16.35
N PHE A 281 -22.13 -1.69 17.13
CA PHE A 281 -22.52 -0.28 17.24
C PHE A 281 -21.69 0.69 16.39
N LEU A 282 -20.51 0.30 15.89
CA LEU A 282 -19.71 1.14 14.99
C LEU A 282 -19.47 0.47 13.62
N ILE A 283 -18.91 -0.74 13.59
CA ILE A 283 -18.49 -1.36 12.32
C ILE A 283 -19.69 -1.73 11.44
N LEU A 284 -20.72 -2.37 12.02
CA LEU A 284 -21.93 -2.76 11.30
C LEU A 284 -22.67 -1.54 10.70
N PRO A 285 -23.03 -0.48 11.46
CA PRO A 285 -23.69 0.69 10.87
C PRO A 285 -22.81 1.43 9.85
N MET A 286 -21.49 1.55 10.07
CA MET A 286 -20.56 2.10 9.07
C MET A 286 -20.48 1.24 7.79
N SER A 287 -20.86 -0.05 7.85
CA SER A 287 -20.87 -0.97 6.70
C SER A 287 -22.19 -1.00 5.92
N ILE A 288 -23.24 -0.28 6.36
CA ILE A 288 -24.54 -0.22 5.67
C ILE A 288 -24.58 0.77 4.48
N PRO A 289 -23.95 1.97 4.53
CA PRO A 289 -23.91 2.91 3.41
C PRO A 289 -23.35 2.32 2.12
N LYS A 290 -23.97 2.66 0.98
CA LYS A 290 -23.59 2.17 -0.35
C LYS A 290 -22.44 2.96 -1.01
N GLU A 291 -22.12 4.15 -0.51
CA GLU A 291 -21.25 5.11 -1.20
C GLU A 291 -20.17 5.68 -0.26
N ILE A 292 -18.90 5.48 -0.59
CA ILE A 292 -17.76 5.95 0.22
C ILE A 292 -17.28 7.34 -0.23
N ARG A 293 -18.19 8.31 -0.44
CA ARG A 293 -17.80 9.69 -0.83
C ARG A 293 -16.86 10.36 0.21
N VAL A 294 -16.85 9.84 1.44
CA VAL A 294 -16.02 10.29 2.56
C VAL A 294 -14.59 9.68 2.52
N GLN A 295 -14.31 8.69 1.66
CA GLN A 295 -13.04 7.93 1.67
C GLN A 295 -11.80 8.83 1.61
N LYS A 296 -11.82 9.88 0.77
CA LYS A 296 -10.77 10.91 0.70
C LYS A 296 -10.37 11.47 2.07
N TYR A 297 -11.34 11.78 2.92
CA TYR A 297 -11.13 12.41 4.22
C TYR A 297 -10.63 11.40 5.27
N ILE A 298 -11.19 10.18 5.22
CA ILE A 298 -10.71 9.03 6.02
C ILE A 298 -9.25 8.69 5.67
N SER A 299 -8.88 8.77 4.39
CA SER A 299 -7.51 8.56 3.93
C SER A 299 -6.53 9.55 4.53
N VAL A 300 -6.81 10.86 4.44
CA VAL A 300 -5.97 11.91 5.01
C VAL A 300 -5.83 11.75 6.54
N LEU A 301 -6.93 11.52 7.25
CA LEU A 301 -6.92 11.29 8.71
C LEU A 301 -6.07 10.08 9.09
N GLY A 302 -6.21 8.97 8.36
CA GLY A 302 -5.46 7.74 8.65
C GLY A 302 -3.97 7.82 8.29
N THR A 303 -3.60 8.59 7.27
CA THR A 303 -2.19 8.93 7.00
C THR A 303 -1.60 9.73 8.16
N PHE A 304 -2.30 10.77 8.65
CA PHE A 304 -1.83 11.52 9.83
C PHE A 304 -1.75 10.67 11.10
N ALA A 305 -2.66 9.71 11.31
CA ALA A 305 -2.57 8.77 12.43
C ALA A 305 -1.32 7.87 12.36
N ALA A 306 -0.95 7.41 11.15
CA ALA A 306 0.29 6.66 10.92
C ALA A 306 1.54 7.53 11.16
N THR A 307 1.58 8.75 10.62
CA THR A 307 2.70 9.68 10.84
C THR A 307 2.84 10.06 12.33
N TYR A 308 1.72 10.29 13.03
CA TYR A 308 1.72 10.56 14.47
C TYR A 308 2.30 9.39 15.27
N LEU A 309 1.90 8.15 14.95
CA LEU A 309 2.44 6.95 15.57
C LEU A 309 3.96 6.84 15.36
N THR A 310 4.47 7.08 14.15
CA THR A 310 5.90 7.09 13.86
C THR A 310 6.64 8.13 14.69
N ILE A 311 6.12 9.36 14.76
CA ILE A 311 6.69 10.43 15.59
C ILE A 311 6.66 10.07 17.08
N ALA A 312 5.57 9.46 17.57
CA ALA A 312 5.46 9.02 18.95
C ALA A 312 6.52 7.94 19.30
N ILE A 313 6.76 6.98 18.41
CA ILE A 313 7.80 5.95 18.57
C ILE A 313 9.20 6.57 18.60
N ILE A 314 9.50 7.53 17.72
CA ILE A 314 10.77 8.27 17.71
C ILE A 314 10.95 9.06 19.02
N ILE A 315 9.93 9.78 19.48
CA ILE A 315 9.97 10.51 20.76
C ILE A 315 10.18 9.54 21.93
N LYS A 316 9.54 8.36 21.93
CA LYS A 316 9.74 7.34 22.97
C LYS A 316 11.17 6.83 23.00
N TYR A 317 11.78 6.52 21.86
CA TYR A 317 13.18 6.09 21.81
C TYR A 317 14.13 7.08 22.51
N TYR A 318 13.96 8.40 22.30
CA TYR A 318 14.79 9.43 22.95
C TYR A 318 14.38 9.78 24.39
N THR A 319 13.19 9.40 24.86
CA THR A 319 12.69 9.76 26.21
C THR A 319 12.59 8.59 27.18
N MET A 320 12.70 7.34 26.71
CA MET A 320 12.64 6.15 27.56
C MET A 320 13.99 5.93 28.29
N PRO A 321 14.02 5.76 29.62
CA PRO A 321 15.26 5.58 30.36
C PRO A 321 16.07 4.37 29.86
N SER A 322 17.39 4.51 29.79
CA SER A 322 18.33 3.47 29.31
C SER A 322 18.31 2.17 30.13
N VAL A 323 17.67 2.17 31.31
CA VAL A 323 17.42 0.98 32.14
C VAL A 323 16.28 0.11 31.60
N LEU A 324 15.34 0.71 30.85
CA LEU A 324 14.26 0.04 30.12
C LEU A 324 14.64 -0.26 28.67
N SER A 325 15.36 0.66 28.02
CA SER A 325 15.91 0.52 26.66
C SER A 325 17.10 -0.45 26.66
N ARG A 326 16.82 -1.74 26.91
CA ARG A 326 17.83 -2.79 27.14
C ARG A 326 18.78 -2.92 25.94
N PRO A 327 20.10 -2.65 26.09
CA PRO A 327 21.02 -2.44 24.96
C PRO A 327 21.47 -3.73 24.22
N THR A 328 20.66 -4.78 24.23
CA THR A 328 20.93 -6.05 23.52
C THR A 328 20.90 -5.90 22.00
N ALA A 329 20.36 -4.79 21.48
CA ALA A 329 20.33 -4.46 20.04
C ALA A 329 21.73 -4.43 19.38
N MET A 330 22.79 -4.10 20.11
CA MET A 330 24.16 -3.99 19.55
C MET A 330 24.99 -5.29 19.58
N LEU A 331 24.57 -6.34 20.30
CA LEU A 331 25.36 -7.58 20.45
C LEU A 331 24.68 -8.81 19.84
N SER A 332 23.81 -8.59 18.85
CA SER A 332 23.30 -9.65 17.99
C SER A 332 23.33 -9.23 16.53
N THR A 333 24.54 -8.98 16.04
CA THR A 333 24.97 -9.49 14.72
C THR A 333 24.94 -11.03 14.72
N GLY A 334 23.74 -11.59 14.93
CA GLY A 334 23.50 -13.00 14.64
C GLY A 334 23.80 -13.20 13.15
N THR A 335 24.55 -14.25 12.82
CA THR A 335 24.94 -14.53 11.44
C THR A 335 23.68 -14.68 10.58
N GLY A 336 23.37 -13.63 9.81
CA GLY A 336 22.12 -13.48 9.08
C GLY A 336 21.92 -14.60 8.08
N SER A 337 21.24 -15.66 8.50
CA SER A 337 20.86 -16.74 7.60
C SER A 337 19.89 -16.18 6.57
N TRP A 338 20.05 -16.57 5.31
CA TRP A 338 19.08 -16.23 4.26
C TRP A 338 17.64 -16.57 4.68
N ALA A 339 17.45 -17.61 5.50
CA ALA A 339 16.16 -17.98 6.08
C ALA A 339 15.56 -16.91 7.03
N SER A 340 16.36 -16.17 7.80
CA SER A 340 15.85 -15.08 8.65
C SER A 340 15.46 -13.86 7.82
N MET A 341 16.29 -13.50 6.83
CA MET A 341 15.97 -12.44 5.86
C MET A 341 14.63 -12.71 5.15
N PHE A 342 14.41 -13.95 4.68
CA PHE A 342 13.13 -14.33 4.08
C PHE A 342 11.95 -14.35 5.08
N ALA A 343 12.17 -14.55 6.38
CA ALA A 343 11.11 -14.54 7.39
C ALA A 343 10.48 -13.15 7.62
N ALA A 344 11.15 -12.06 7.22
CA ALA A 344 10.60 -10.70 7.29
C ALA A 344 9.72 -10.33 6.09
N ILE A 345 9.91 -10.98 4.92
CA ILE A 345 9.20 -10.66 3.67
C ILE A 345 7.67 -10.70 3.80
N PRO A 346 7.03 -11.68 4.47
CA PRO A 346 5.56 -11.73 4.57
C PRO A 346 4.99 -10.48 5.24
N THR A 347 5.66 -9.98 6.28
CA THR A 347 5.27 -8.75 7.00
C THR A 347 5.46 -7.50 6.15
N ILE A 348 6.56 -7.42 5.39
CA ILE A 348 6.83 -6.32 4.45
C ILE A 348 5.80 -6.32 3.32
N CYS A 349 5.46 -7.49 2.77
CA CYS A 349 4.42 -7.65 1.77
C CYS A 349 3.05 -7.20 2.29
N PHE A 350 2.67 -7.61 3.50
CA PHE A 350 1.43 -7.15 4.15
C PHE A 350 1.42 -5.63 4.38
N GLY A 351 2.54 -5.04 4.81
CA GLY A 351 2.64 -3.59 5.04
C GLY A 351 2.52 -2.74 3.77
N PHE A 352 3.20 -3.10 2.69
CA PHE A 352 3.14 -2.32 1.44
C PHE A 352 2.00 -2.72 0.50
N GLN A 353 1.15 -3.68 0.87
CA GLN A 353 0.03 -4.14 0.05
C GLN A 353 -1.01 -3.03 -0.18
N CYS A 354 -1.01 -2.50 -1.40
CA CYS A 354 -2.06 -1.59 -1.89
C CYS A 354 -2.59 -1.99 -3.29
N HIS A 355 -2.01 -3.04 -3.88
CA HIS A 355 -2.22 -3.49 -5.25
C HIS A 355 -3.68 -3.80 -5.57
N GLU A 356 -4.45 -4.32 -4.61
CA GLU A 356 -5.88 -4.61 -4.77
C GLU A 356 -6.71 -3.35 -5.09
N ALA A 357 -6.36 -2.21 -4.49
CA ALA A 357 -7.03 -0.92 -4.75
C ALA A 357 -6.48 -0.21 -6.01
N SER A 358 -5.25 -0.53 -6.42
CA SER A 358 -4.48 0.21 -7.43
C SER A 358 -5.24 0.48 -8.74
N ILE A 359 -5.86 -0.54 -9.33
CA ILE A 359 -6.59 -0.47 -10.61
C ILE A 359 -7.84 0.41 -10.49
N THR A 360 -8.52 0.38 -9.35
CA THR A 360 -9.71 1.23 -9.09
C THR A 360 -9.30 2.67 -8.77
N ILE A 361 -8.14 2.91 -8.13
CA ILE A 361 -7.56 4.26 -7.99
C ILE A 361 -7.20 4.80 -9.38
N TYR A 362 -6.41 4.05 -10.16
CA TYR A 362 -5.95 4.41 -11.51
C TYR A 362 -7.11 4.80 -12.44
N SER A 363 -8.12 3.94 -12.53
CA SER A 363 -9.31 4.19 -13.38
C SER A 363 -10.21 5.32 -12.87
N SER A 364 -10.13 5.69 -11.59
CA SER A 364 -10.84 6.86 -11.02
C SER A 364 -10.10 8.18 -11.22
N MET A 365 -8.81 8.16 -11.58
CA MET A 365 -8.01 9.38 -11.72
C MET A 365 -8.50 10.28 -12.86
N GLU A 366 -8.35 11.59 -12.67
CA GLU A 366 -8.67 12.56 -13.71
C GLU A 366 -7.74 12.49 -14.93
N ASN A 367 -6.44 12.28 -14.68
CA ASN A 367 -5.39 12.14 -15.68
C ASN A 367 -4.87 10.70 -15.69
N GLN A 368 -5.45 9.86 -16.54
CA GLN A 368 -5.14 8.42 -16.66
C GLN A 368 -3.85 8.11 -17.47
N LYS A 369 -2.97 9.08 -17.72
CA LYS A 369 -1.67 8.83 -18.39
C LYS A 369 -0.81 7.89 -17.55
N LEU A 370 -0.21 6.87 -18.17
CA LEU A 370 0.62 5.88 -17.46
C LEU A 370 1.80 6.51 -16.74
N SER A 371 2.48 7.50 -17.33
CA SER A 371 3.57 8.25 -16.69
C SER A 371 3.13 9.02 -15.43
N HIS A 372 1.87 9.46 -15.37
CA HIS A 372 1.29 10.12 -14.19
C HIS A 372 0.91 9.09 -13.10
N TRP A 373 0.46 7.89 -13.49
CA TRP A 373 0.29 6.76 -12.58
C TRP A 373 1.62 6.27 -11.97
N VAL A 374 2.69 6.20 -12.78
CA VAL A 374 4.05 5.89 -12.32
C VAL A 374 4.48 6.90 -11.24
N LEU A 375 4.35 8.20 -11.52
CA LEU A 375 4.70 9.26 -10.56
C LEU A 375 3.93 9.14 -9.23
N ILE A 376 2.60 8.94 -9.29
CA ILE A 376 1.76 8.77 -8.09
C ILE A 376 2.15 7.50 -7.32
N SER A 377 2.46 6.41 -8.02
CA SER A 377 2.86 5.14 -7.40
C SER A 377 4.19 5.25 -6.67
N VAL A 378 5.21 5.81 -7.34
CA VAL A 378 6.56 6.01 -6.79
C VAL A 378 6.52 6.98 -5.61
N LEU A 379 5.87 8.13 -5.75
CA LEU A 379 5.77 9.13 -4.68
C LEU A 379 5.07 8.59 -3.43
N SER A 380 3.99 7.81 -3.62
CA SER A 380 3.29 7.15 -2.51
C SER A 380 4.17 6.11 -1.83
N MET A 381 4.93 5.33 -2.61
CA MET A 381 5.80 4.26 -2.09
C MET A 381 7.03 4.82 -1.35
N ILE A 382 7.62 5.93 -1.79
CA ILE A 382 8.72 6.61 -1.07
C ILE A 382 8.25 7.14 0.29
N PHE A 383 7.07 7.78 0.36
CA PHE A 383 6.53 8.25 1.64
C PHE A 383 6.13 7.08 2.57
N CYS A 384 5.63 5.97 2.01
CA CYS A 384 5.43 4.74 2.78
C CYS A 384 6.75 4.21 3.34
N LEU A 385 7.80 4.08 2.52
CA LEU A 385 9.14 3.63 2.92
C LEU A 385 9.66 4.45 4.11
N ILE A 386 9.62 5.79 4.02
CA ILE A 386 10.08 6.66 5.10
C ILE A 386 9.34 6.37 6.42
N ILE A 387 8.01 6.23 6.40
CA ILE A 387 7.22 5.91 7.60
C ILE A 387 7.50 4.49 8.11
N TYR A 388 7.60 3.51 7.21
CA TYR A 388 7.82 2.10 7.53
C TYR A 388 9.22 1.84 8.09
N SER A 389 10.27 2.29 7.41
CA SER A 389 11.66 2.18 7.89
C SER A 389 11.88 2.97 9.19
N LEU A 390 11.37 4.19 9.33
CA LEU A 390 11.49 4.95 10.61
C LEU A 390 10.81 4.20 11.76
N THR A 391 9.59 3.70 11.54
CA THR A 391 8.86 2.93 12.57
C THR A 391 9.60 1.65 12.93
N GLY A 392 10.09 0.90 11.92
CA GLY A 392 10.88 -0.32 12.09
C GLY A 392 12.18 -0.09 12.87
N VAL A 393 13.00 0.88 12.43
CA VAL A 393 14.28 1.26 13.06
C VAL A 393 14.07 1.67 14.51
N TYR A 394 13.27 2.70 14.79
CA TYR A 394 13.15 3.25 16.14
C TYR A 394 12.39 2.32 17.09
N GLY A 395 11.41 1.56 16.60
CA GLY A 395 10.75 0.51 17.38
C GLY A 395 11.67 -0.64 17.74
N TYR A 396 12.48 -1.13 16.79
CA TYR A 396 13.45 -2.20 17.04
C TYR A 396 14.63 -1.71 17.92
N LEU A 397 15.08 -0.46 17.77
CA LEU A 397 16.09 0.12 18.68
C LEU A 397 15.56 0.30 20.13
N THR A 398 14.25 0.48 20.32
CA THR A 398 13.65 0.63 21.66
C THR A 398 13.55 -0.71 22.41
N PHE A 399 13.21 -1.81 21.73
CA PHE A 399 12.88 -3.10 22.36
C PHE A 399 13.78 -4.28 21.97
N GLY A 400 14.53 -4.18 20.87
CA GLY A 400 15.33 -5.28 20.31
C GLY A 400 14.49 -6.54 20.09
N LYS A 401 14.98 -7.67 20.60
CA LYS A 401 14.34 -9.00 20.49
C LYS A 401 13.10 -9.17 21.36
N ASP A 402 12.91 -8.31 22.37
CA ASP A 402 11.74 -8.34 23.26
C ASP A 402 10.50 -7.66 22.61
N VAL A 403 10.61 -7.23 21.35
CA VAL A 403 9.54 -6.56 20.61
C VAL A 403 8.41 -7.52 20.23
N LYS A 404 7.18 -7.17 20.62
CA LYS A 404 5.98 -7.90 20.20
C LYS A 404 5.63 -7.63 18.74
N ALA A 405 4.92 -8.58 18.14
CA ALA A 405 4.45 -8.46 16.76
C ALA A 405 3.55 -7.24 16.52
N ASP A 406 2.82 -6.76 17.53
CA ASP A 406 2.29 -5.40 17.58
C ASP A 406 3.17 -4.55 18.52
N VAL A 407 3.87 -3.54 17.98
CA VAL A 407 4.75 -2.66 18.74
C VAL A 407 4.01 -1.85 19.83
N LEU A 408 2.73 -1.51 19.63
CA LEU A 408 1.93 -0.80 20.64
C LEU A 408 1.66 -1.67 21.87
N MET A 409 1.75 -3.00 21.74
CA MET A 409 1.63 -3.94 22.87
C MET A 409 2.91 -4.06 23.70
N SER A 410 4.06 -3.61 23.18
CA SER A 410 5.35 -3.50 23.87
C SER A 410 5.41 -2.27 24.79
N TYR A 411 4.77 -1.16 24.40
CA TYR A 411 4.66 0.04 25.25
C TYR A 411 3.69 -0.13 26.44
N ALA A 412 3.93 0.68 27.49
CA ALA A 412 3.12 0.75 28.70
C ALA A 412 1.68 1.27 28.47
N GLY A 413 0.81 1.07 29.45
CA GLY A 413 -0.61 1.48 29.42
C GLY A 413 -0.80 2.98 29.65
N HIS A 414 -0.33 3.49 30.79
CA HIS A 414 -0.44 4.89 31.25
C HIS A 414 0.26 5.97 30.39
N ASP A 415 1.02 5.59 29.37
CA ASP A 415 1.81 6.53 28.59
C ASP A 415 0.92 7.35 27.65
N VAL A 416 0.56 8.58 28.05
CA VAL A 416 -0.41 9.45 27.36
C VAL A 416 -0.11 9.62 25.87
N LEU A 417 1.17 9.73 25.48
CA LEU A 417 1.57 9.85 24.07
C LEU A 417 1.17 8.59 23.29
N MET A 418 1.38 7.42 23.88
CA MET A 418 1.01 6.13 23.29
C MET A 418 -0.50 5.88 23.38
N VAL A 419 -1.20 6.33 24.42
CA VAL A 419 -2.68 6.27 24.49
C VAL A 419 -3.32 7.04 23.34
N VAL A 420 -2.84 8.26 23.05
CA VAL A 420 -3.31 9.05 21.89
C VAL A 420 -2.97 8.34 20.57
N ALA A 421 -1.78 7.73 20.45
CA ALA A 421 -1.42 6.95 19.27
C ALA A 421 -2.34 5.74 19.05
N ARG A 422 -2.65 4.98 20.12
CA ARG A 422 -3.59 3.85 20.09
C ARG A 422 -5.00 4.28 19.68
N LEU A 423 -5.49 5.40 20.22
CA LEU A 423 -6.80 5.95 19.87
C LEU A 423 -6.88 6.36 18.39
N LEU A 424 -5.92 7.15 17.91
CA LEU A 424 -5.88 7.61 16.51
C LEU A 424 -5.72 6.44 15.53
N PHE A 425 -4.86 5.48 15.84
CA PHE A 425 -4.62 4.31 14.99
C PHE A 425 -5.80 3.33 15.02
N GLY A 426 -6.42 3.10 16.18
CA GLY A 426 -7.65 2.31 16.32
C GLY A 426 -8.79 2.86 15.46
N VAL A 427 -9.04 4.18 15.51
CA VAL A 427 -10.01 4.87 14.63
C VAL A 427 -9.63 4.72 13.14
N SER A 428 -8.33 4.78 12.81
CA SER A 428 -7.80 4.57 11.45
C SER A 428 -7.99 3.12 10.93
N ILE A 429 -8.10 2.13 11.81
CA ILE A 429 -8.44 0.73 11.45
C ILE A 429 -9.97 0.56 11.34
N ILE A 430 -10.72 1.02 12.35
CA ILE A 430 -12.19 0.90 12.42
C ILE A 430 -12.85 1.56 11.19
N THR A 431 -12.26 2.63 10.65
CA THR A 431 -12.76 3.30 9.44
C THR A 431 -12.39 2.61 8.12
N VAL A 432 -11.42 1.69 8.09
CA VAL A 432 -11.06 0.91 6.89
C VAL A 432 -11.78 -0.44 6.83
N TYR A 433 -12.09 -1.08 7.96
CA TYR A 433 -12.80 -2.37 7.96
C TYR A 433 -14.11 -2.35 7.13
N PRO A 434 -14.99 -1.32 7.20
CA PRO A 434 -16.17 -1.20 6.34
C PRO A 434 -15.86 -1.15 4.84
N ILE A 435 -14.69 -0.61 4.45
CA ILE A 435 -14.21 -0.52 3.06
C ILE A 435 -13.83 -1.93 2.57
N ILE A 436 -13.08 -2.69 3.38
CA ILE A 436 -12.76 -4.10 3.13
C ILE A 436 -14.05 -4.94 2.99
N LEU A 437 -15.04 -4.66 3.84
CA LEU A 437 -16.35 -5.31 3.81
C LEU A 437 -17.19 -4.88 2.59
N LEU A 438 -16.99 -3.69 2.02
CA LEU A 438 -17.59 -3.27 0.74
C LEU A 438 -16.93 -3.96 -0.47
N LEU A 439 -15.60 -4.09 -0.48
CA LEU A 439 -14.84 -4.72 -1.57
C LEU A 439 -15.05 -6.24 -1.63
N SER A 440 -15.01 -6.93 -0.49
CA SER A 440 -15.33 -8.37 -0.43
C SER A 440 -16.76 -8.65 -0.89
N ARG A 441 -17.71 -7.81 -0.46
CA ARG A 441 -19.12 -7.87 -0.87
C ARG A 441 -19.30 -7.81 -2.39
N SER A 442 -18.65 -6.89 -3.10
CA SER A 442 -18.84 -6.75 -4.56
C SER A 442 -18.34 -7.99 -5.31
N VAL A 443 -17.16 -8.50 -4.95
CA VAL A 443 -16.57 -9.70 -5.56
C VAL A 443 -17.39 -10.96 -5.26
N MET A 444 -17.95 -11.10 -4.05
CA MET A 444 -18.77 -12.26 -3.68
C MET A 444 -20.21 -12.21 -4.23
N GLN A 445 -20.77 -11.03 -4.48
CA GLN A 445 -22.14 -10.89 -5.00
C GLN A 445 -22.25 -11.35 -6.46
N GLU A 446 -21.28 -11.00 -7.31
CA GLU A 446 -21.32 -11.40 -8.72
C GLU A 446 -21.50 -12.92 -8.98
N PRO A 447 -20.69 -13.83 -8.38
CA PRO A 447 -20.89 -15.27 -8.57
C PRO A 447 -22.17 -15.77 -7.90
N LEU A 448 -22.60 -15.20 -6.77
CA LEU A 448 -23.83 -15.58 -6.07
C LEU A 448 -25.10 -15.24 -6.87
N MET A 449 -25.15 -14.04 -7.48
CA MET A 449 -26.25 -13.66 -8.36
C MET A 449 -26.23 -14.48 -9.66
N ARG A 450 -25.05 -14.70 -10.26
CA ARG A 450 -24.89 -15.59 -11.42
C ARG A 450 -25.30 -17.04 -11.13
N TRP A 451 -25.10 -17.53 -9.91
CA TRP A 451 -25.60 -18.84 -9.48
C TRP A 451 -27.12 -18.83 -9.31
N ARG A 452 -27.70 -17.87 -8.57
CA ARG A 452 -29.15 -17.81 -8.36
C ARG A 452 -29.94 -17.61 -9.66
N GLN A 453 -29.43 -16.83 -10.61
CA GLN A 453 -30.12 -16.63 -11.88
C GLN A 453 -30.18 -17.93 -12.71
N ARG A 454 -29.16 -18.79 -12.61
CA ARG A 454 -29.20 -20.15 -13.20
C ARG A 454 -30.19 -21.08 -12.51
N GLN A 455 -30.39 -20.93 -11.20
CA GLN A 455 -31.30 -21.78 -10.40
C GLN A 455 -32.77 -21.36 -10.49
N THR A 456 -33.05 -20.07 -10.63
CA THR A 456 -34.41 -19.50 -10.48
C THR A 456 -34.89 -18.64 -11.65
N GLY A 457 -34.09 -18.47 -12.71
CA GLY A 457 -34.40 -17.70 -13.92
C GLY A 457 -34.43 -16.18 -13.72
N THR A 458 -35.08 -15.70 -12.66
CA THR A 458 -35.18 -14.29 -12.27
C THR A 458 -34.40 -13.99 -11.00
N VAL A 459 -33.83 -12.80 -10.91
CA VAL A 459 -33.25 -12.24 -9.67
C VAL A 459 -34.18 -11.12 -9.19
N SER A 460 -34.62 -11.19 -7.94
CA SER A 460 -35.44 -10.13 -7.33
C SER A 460 -34.56 -9.12 -6.59
N GLU A 461 -34.87 -7.84 -6.76
CA GLU A 461 -34.38 -6.70 -5.96
C GLU A 461 -34.40 -6.99 -4.45
N THR A 462 -35.42 -7.72 -3.97
CA THR A 462 -35.54 -8.11 -2.56
C THR A 462 -34.46 -9.11 -2.17
N PHE A 463 -34.19 -10.12 -3.01
CA PHE A 463 -33.11 -11.07 -2.76
C PHE A 463 -31.74 -10.40 -2.78
N GLU A 464 -31.46 -9.50 -3.74
CA GLU A 464 -30.17 -8.79 -3.74
C GLU A 464 -29.98 -7.99 -2.46
N ARG A 465 -31.02 -7.29 -2.00
CA ARG A 465 -30.99 -6.51 -0.77
C ARG A 465 -30.75 -7.41 0.44
N CYS A 466 -31.51 -8.48 0.60
CA CYS A 466 -31.33 -9.44 1.70
C CYS A 466 -29.97 -10.13 1.66
N SER A 467 -29.49 -10.53 0.48
CA SER A 467 -28.17 -11.12 0.27
C SER A 467 -27.04 -10.18 0.66
N ARG A 468 -27.14 -8.87 0.36
CA ARG A 468 -26.15 -7.86 0.80
C ARG A 468 -26.04 -7.78 2.31
N TYR A 469 -27.18 -7.72 3.02
CA TYR A 469 -27.19 -7.67 4.49
C TYR A 469 -26.74 -9.00 5.14
N LEU A 470 -27.25 -10.13 4.65
CA LEU A 470 -26.87 -11.46 5.15
C LEU A 470 -25.35 -11.69 4.99
N LEU A 471 -24.78 -11.33 3.84
CA LEU A 471 -23.36 -11.46 3.59
C LEU A 471 -22.52 -10.54 4.50
N SER A 472 -22.97 -9.30 4.76
CA SER A 472 -22.31 -8.41 5.75
C SER A 472 -22.32 -8.97 7.16
N ILE A 473 -23.48 -9.47 7.61
CA ILE A 473 -23.65 -10.00 8.97
C ILE A 473 -22.82 -11.28 9.14
N LEU A 474 -22.85 -12.17 8.15
CA LEU A 474 -22.04 -13.39 8.15
C LEU A 474 -20.53 -13.09 8.12
N TRP A 475 -20.10 -12.12 7.32
CA TRP A 475 -18.69 -11.70 7.26
C TRP A 475 -18.19 -11.16 8.62
N ILE A 476 -18.96 -10.27 9.25
CA ILE A 476 -18.62 -9.76 10.59
C ILE A 476 -18.63 -10.90 11.61
N ALA A 477 -19.68 -11.72 11.65
CA ALA A 477 -19.79 -12.80 12.63
C ALA A 477 -18.65 -13.82 12.54
N VAL A 478 -18.27 -14.26 11.33
CA VAL A 478 -17.19 -15.25 11.15
C VAL A 478 -15.81 -14.63 11.38
N THR A 479 -15.53 -13.41 10.89
CA THR A 479 -14.23 -12.75 11.14
C THR A 479 -14.05 -12.40 12.63
N LEU A 480 -15.12 -12.00 13.31
CA LEU A 480 -15.15 -11.77 14.76
C LEU A 480 -14.91 -13.07 15.55
N LEU A 481 -15.58 -14.17 15.19
CA LEU A 481 -15.37 -15.46 15.84
C LEU A 481 -13.91 -15.92 15.72
N ILE A 482 -13.30 -15.79 14.54
CA ILE A 482 -11.88 -16.13 14.34
C ILE A 482 -10.98 -15.18 15.15
N ALA A 483 -11.25 -13.88 15.18
CA ALA A 483 -10.49 -12.92 15.99
C ALA A 483 -10.59 -13.17 17.50
N MET A 484 -11.66 -13.82 17.98
CA MET A 484 -11.73 -14.30 19.37
C MET A 484 -10.90 -15.56 19.61
N CYS A 485 -10.83 -16.46 18.62
CA CYS A 485 -10.11 -17.74 18.73
C CYS A 485 -8.61 -17.66 18.43
N VAL A 486 -8.12 -16.58 17.79
CA VAL A 486 -6.70 -16.42 17.41
C VAL A 486 -6.04 -15.35 18.30
N PRO A 487 -5.24 -15.74 19.31
CA PRO A 487 -4.53 -14.78 20.18
C PRO A 487 -3.26 -14.20 19.55
N ASP A 488 -2.68 -14.86 18.54
CA ASP A 488 -1.39 -14.47 17.95
C ASP A 488 -1.57 -13.80 16.59
N ILE A 489 -1.51 -12.46 16.58
CA ILE A 489 -1.46 -11.65 15.35
C ILE A 489 -0.38 -12.15 14.35
N SER A 490 0.77 -12.62 14.85
CA SER A 490 1.89 -13.16 14.06
C SER A 490 1.48 -14.27 13.10
N LYS A 491 0.59 -15.18 13.54
CA LYS A 491 0.08 -16.30 12.73
C LYS A 491 -0.80 -15.78 11.59
N VAL A 492 -1.60 -14.75 11.86
CA VAL A 492 -2.44 -14.08 10.86
C VAL A 492 -1.60 -13.35 9.82
N ILE A 493 -0.55 -12.62 10.23
CA ILE A 493 0.37 -11.89 9.35
C ILE A 493 1.10 -12.84 8.40
N SER A 494 1.62 -13.98 8.89
CA SER A 494 2.32 -14.96 8.02
C SER A 494 1.41 -15.55 6.95
N VAL A 495 0.10 -15.72 7.24
CA VAL A 495 -0.89 -16.16 6.26
C VAL A 495 -1.21 -15.04 5.27
N ILE A 496 -1.45 -13.81 5.75
CA ILE A 496 -1.73 -12.66 4.86
C ILE A 496 -0.57 -12.44 3.89
N GLY A 497 0.66 -12.29 4.39
CA GLY A 497 1.84 -12.02 3.57
C GLY A 497 2.10 -13.05 2.48
N GLY A 498 1.76 -14.33 2.73
CA GLY A 498 1.77 -15.37 1.71
C GLY A 498 0.74 -15.14 0.61
N ILE A 499 -0.48 -14.73 0.96
CA ILE A 499 -1.53 -14.38 -0.01
C ILE A 499 -1.18 -13.07 -0.74
N SER A 500 -0.59 -12.08 -0.05
CA SER A 500 -0.07 -10.83 -0.61
C SER A 500 0.88 -11.09 -1.79
N ALA A 501 1.66 -12.18 -1.74
CA ALA A 501 2.56 -12.56 -2.81
C ALA A 501 1.85 -12.77 -4.16
N PHE A 502 0.57 -13.19 -4.15
CA PHE A 502 -0.23 -13.25 -5.38
C PHE A 502 -0.50 -11.86 -5.97
N PHE A 503 -0.83 -10.88 -5.13
CA PHE A 503 -1.24 -9.53 -5.55
C PHE A 503 -0.06 -8.63 -5.95
N ILE A 504 1.09 -8.84 -5.30
CA ILE A 504 2.31 -8.07 -5.50
C ILE A 504 3.17 -8.66 -6.63
N PHE A 505 3.30 -10.00 -6.69
CA PHE A 505 4.24 -10.67 -7.58
C PHE A 505 3.55 -11.51 -8.66
N ILE A 506 2.73 -12.49 -8.28
CA ILE A 506 2.29 -13.55 -9.22
C ILE A 506 1.32 -13.00 -10.28
N PHE A 507 0.25 -12.30 -9.88
CA PHE A 507 -0.70 -11.73 -10.85
C PHE A 507 -0.07 -10.63 -11.72
N PRO A 508 0.72 -9.66 -11.19
CA PRO A 508 1.43 -8.71 -12.05
C PRO A 508 2.44 -9.40 -13.00
N GLY A 509 3.23 -10.37 -12.52
CA GLY A 509 4.18 -11.12 -13.36
C GLY A 509 3.48 -11.83 -14.51
N LEU A 510 2.37 -12.52 -14.24
CA LEU A 510 1.52 -13.14 -15.27
C LEU A 510 0.95 -12.09 -16.25
N CYS A 511 0.39 -10.99 -15.73
CA CYS A 511 -0.17 -9.93 -16.57
C CYS A 511 0.88 -9.31 -17.52
N LEU A 512 2.12 -9.13 -17.05
CA LEU A 512 3.21 -8.66 -17.90
C LEU A 512 3.58 -9.69 -18.98
N MET A 513 3.74 -10.97 -18.60
CA MET A 513 4.09 -12.04 -19.55
C MET A 513 3.04 -12.22 -20.65
N PHE A 514 1.74 -12.19 -20.32
CA PHE A 514 0.68 -12.30 -21.32
C PHE A 514 0.55 -11.04 -22.19
N ALA A 515 0.58 -9.84 -21.60
CA ALA A 515 0.50 -8.59 -22.38
C ALA A 515 1.66 -8.45 -23.39
N MET A 516 2.87 -8.87 -23.02
CA MET A 516 4.04 -8.82 -23.91
C MET A 516 3.98 -9.81 -25.07
N GLN A 517 3.13 -10.85 -25.01
CA GLN A 517 2.87 -11.73 -26.15
C GLN A 517 1.88 -11.10 -27.15
N SER A 518 0.87 -10.38 -26.64
CA SER A 518 -0.16 -9.73 -27.47
C SER A 518 0.30 -8.45 -28.17
N GLU A 519 1.12 -7.64 -27.51
CA GLU A 519 1.50 -6.30 -28.00
C GLU A 519 2.69 -6.34 -29.00
N PRO A 520 2.67 -5.52 -30.08
CA PRO A 520 3.73 -5.44 -31.09
C PRO A 520 4.95 -4.61 -30.61
N VAL A 521 5.52 -4.98 -29.47
CA VAL A 521 6.73 -4.38 -28.89
C VAL A 521 8.02 -4.87 -29.57
N SER A 522 9.12 -4.12 -29.44
CA SER A 522 10.43 -4.53 -29.98
C SER A 522 10.91 -5.84 -29.35
N PHE A 523 11.65 -6.66 -30.11
CA PHE A 523 12.15 -7.96 -29.63
C PHE A 523 12.96 -7.84 -28.33
N LYS A 524 13.86 -6.85 -28.24
CA LYS A 524 14.65 -6.60 -27.01
C LYS A 524 13.75 -6.26 -25.82
N THR A 525 12.77 -5.37 -26.02
CA THR A 525 11.80 -4.98 -24.99
C THR A 525 10.96 -6.17 -24.52
N ARG A 526 10.48 -6.99 -25.46
CA ARG A 526 9.70 -8.21 -25.17
C ARG A 526 10.50 -9.19 -24.31
N VAL A 527 11.76 -9.46 -24.67
CA VAL A 527 12.62 -10.38 -23.91
C VAL A 527 12.87 -9.86 -22.48
N VAL A 528 13.25 -8.59 -22.32
CA VAL A 528 13.52 -7.99 -21.00
C VAL A 528 12.27 -7.99 -20.11
N LEU A 529 11.12 -7.56 -20.61
CA LEU A 529 9.89 -7.50 -19.82
C LEU A 529 9.31 -8.89 -19.53
N THR A 530 9.46 -9.86 -20.43
CA THR A 530 9.08 -11.26 -20.16
C THR A 530 9.99 -11.89 -19.11
N ALA A 531 11.30 -11.60 -19.15
CA ALA A 531 12.24 -12.05 -18.12
C ALA A 531 11.94 -11.42 -16.75
N TRP A 532 11.59 -10.13 -16.68
CA TRP A 532 11.17 -9.48 -15.44
C TRP A 532 9.86 -10.09 -14.90
N GLY A 533 8.88 -10.36 -15.76
CA GLY A 533 7.63 -11.02 -15.37
C GLY A 533 7.87 -12.43 -14.83
N ALA A 534 8.75 -13.21 -15.46
CA ALA A 534 9.13 -14.55 -15.03
C ALA A 534 9.91 -14.54 -13.70
N LEU A 535 10.87 -13.62 -13.53
CA LEU A 535 11.59 -13.42 -12.26
C LEU A 535 10.61 -13.08 -11.13
N THR A 536 9.72 -12.11 -11.37
CA THR A 536 8.69 -11.69 -10.41
C THR A 536 7.80 -12.88 -10.03
N LEU A 537 7.36 -13.69 -11.00
CA LEU A 537 6.54 -14.87 -10.76
C LEU A 537 7.28 -15.93 -9.90
N VAL A 538 8.56 -16.21 -10.21
CA VAL A 538 9.39 -17.16 -9.43
C VAL A 538 9.61 -16.66 -8.01
N CYS A 539 9.93 -15.39 -7.81
CA CYS A 539 10.02 -14.78 -6.48
C CYS A 539 8.70 -14.88 -5.72
N GLY A 540 7.56 -14.56 -6.36
CA GLY A 540 6.24 -14.68 -5.77
C GLY A 540 5.87 -16.11 -5.35
N ALA A 541 6.19 -17.10 -6.18
CA ALA A 541 5.96 -18.51 -5.87
C ALA A 541 6.84 -19.00 -4.70
N PHE A 542 8.10 -18.58 -4.65
CA PHE A 542 9.00 -18.86 -3.53
C PHE A 542 8.50 -18.24 -2.21
N ILE A 543 8.15 -16.95 -2.23
CA ILE A 543 7.63 -16.22 -1.07
C ILE A 543 6.33 -16.86 -0.57
N PHE A 544 5.39 -17.21 -1.47
CA PHE A 544 4.15 -17.90 -1.11
C PHE A 544 4.43 -19.26 -0.45
N GLY A 545 5.32 -20.08 -1.04
CA GLY A 545 5.68 -21.39 -0.50
C GLY A 545 6.34 -21.30 0.87
N GLN A 546 7.27 -20.37 1.05
CA GLN A 546 7.97 -20.14 2.31
C GLN A 546 7.03 -19.56 3.40
N SER A 547 6.17 -18.59 3.05
CA SER A 547 5.15 -18.03 3.96
C SER A 547 4.17 -19.11 4.44
N THR A 548 3.71 -19.95 3.51
CA THR A 548 2.80 -21.07 3.80
C THR A 548 3.48 -22.11 4.68
N THR A 549 4.76 -22.42 4.44
CA THR A 549 5.55 -23.35 5.27
C THR A 549 5.69 -22.83 6.70
N ILE A 550 5.99 -21.54 6.88
CA ILE A 550 6.06 -20.91 8.22
C ILE A 550 4.70 -20.97 8.92
N ALA A 551 3.61 -20.58 8.24
CA ALA A 551 2.27 -20.63 8.81
C ALA A 551 1.85 -22.04 9.22
N VAL A 552 2.12 -23.06 8.40
CA VAL A 552 1.84 -24.47 8.72
C VAL A 552 2.68 -24.95 9.91
N MET A 553 3.96 -24.61 9.97
CA MET A 553 4.82 -25.00 11.11
C MET A 553 4.41 -24.34 12.44
N GLN A 554 3.94 -23.08 12.39
CA GLN A 554 3.37 -22.38 13.55
C GLN A 554 2.03 -22.99 14.00
N LEU A 555 1.19 -23.44 13.06
CA LEU A 555 -0.08 -24.12 13.36
C LEU A 555 0.14 -25.53 13.92
N LEU A 556 1.20 -26.22 13.52
CA LEU A 556 1.59 -27.55 14.00
C LEU A 556 2.41 -27.54 15.31
N HIS A 557 2.49 -26.39 16.00
CA HIS A 557 3.22 -26.24 17.29
C HIS A 557 4.68 -26.74 17.22
N LYS A 558 5.35 -26.55 16.08
CA LYS A 558 6.67 -27.14 15.78
C LYS A 558 7.81 -26.12 15.64
N ILE A 559 7.57 -24.89 16.08
CA ILE A 559 8.49 -23.75 16.22
C ILE A 559 8.07 -23.00 17.50
#